data_AF-A0A1Z8UVX0-F1
#
_entry.id   AF-A0A1Z8UVX0-F1
#
_cell.length_a   1.000
_cell.length_b   1.000
_cell.length_c   1.000
_cell.angle_alpha   90.00
_cell.angle_beta   90.00
_cell.angle_gamma   90.00
#
_symmetry.space_group_name_H-M   'P 1'
#
loop_
_entity.id
_entity.type
_entity.pdbx_description
1 polymer ?
#
loop_
_entity_poly.entity_id
_entity_poly.type
_entity_poly.pdbx_seq_one_letter_code
_entity_poly.pdbx_strand_id
1 'polypeptide(L)'
;MKILNKLLILTILTQFTFFLKKAHAKLLSFQSEYNISLGKTDSPRLPGRTYVDKASGYLLIDWINNCEESWVTTQRMMTKFINSHGVGTVSEINYSLNELVNENKMEFVLEIKENAELVDRHFGKAEKKDTLVVKFVEKDKTFEFSEDIIFPHHFLEEIINNFESNKKMIVRNVYEGTIPEKFFNISVFFTDETVTFDKKILPNGVVNEFKKIRMAYYQDKLQTPIFEQTVHLNNQGIASYFRYDYPDYSLELNLKKLNLTPLDCR
;
A
#
# COMPACT_ATOMS: atom_id res chain seq x y z
N MET A 1 18.48 -46.25 -64.31
CA MET A 1 18.43 -47.45 -63.43
C MET A 1 17.79 -47.02 -62.11
N LYS A 2 16.58 -47.55 -61.81
CA LYS A 2 15.85 -47.70 -60.52
C LYS A 2 15.92 -46.53 -59.50
N ILE A 3 14.86 -45.78 -59.20
CA ILE A 3 13.62 -46.09 -58.44
C ILE A 3 13.84 -46.53 -56.98
N LEU A 4 13.01 -45.90 -56.10
CA LEU A 4 12.58 -46.23 -54.73
C LEU A 4 13.43 -45.65 -53.59
N ASN A 5 13.03 -44.62 -52.84
CA ASN A 5 11.78 -44.35 -52.07
C ASN A 5 11.65 -45.19 -50.79
N LYS A 6 11.75 -44.51 -49.65
CA LYS A 6 11.14 -44.76 -48.32
C LYS A 6 11.69 -43.67 -47.38
N LEU A 7 11.02 -43.07 -46.41
CA LEU A 7 9.65 -43.00 -45.89
C LEU A 7 9.84 -42.32 -44.52
N LEU A 8 9.02 -41.34 -44.14
CA LEU A 8 8.71 -40.91 -42.74
C LEU A 8 9.90 -40.64 -41.79
N ILE A 9 10.00 -39.50 -41.10
CA ILE A 9 9.06 -39.08 -40.05
C ILE A 9 9.05 -37.54 -39.97
N LEU A 10 7.84 -37.03 -40.15
CA LEU A 10 7.37 -35.73 -39.73
C LEU A 10 7.55 -35.59 -38.20
N THR A 11 8.52 -34.81 -37.74
CA THR A 11 8.46 -34.24 -36.38
C THR A 11 8.20 -32.75 -36.53
N ILE A 12 6.91 -32.43 -36.71
CA ILE A 12 6.38 -31.14 -36.29
C ILE A 12 6.65 -31.11 -34.78
N LEU A 13 7.75 -30.47 -34.39
CA LEU A 13 7.92 -30.02 -33.02
C LEU A 13 6.90 -28.90 -32.86
N THR A 14 5.67 -29.29 -32.53
CA THR A 14 4.69 -28.41 -31.93
C THR A 14 5.35 -27.90 -30.66
N GLN A 15 6.03 -26.76 -30.77
CA GLN A 15 6.19 -25.86 -29.65
C GLN A 15 4.77 -25.40 -29.30
N PHE A 16 4.05 -26.26 -28.58
CA PHE A 16 3.10 -25.81 -27.58
C PHE A 16 3.93 -25.03 -26.58
N THR A 17 4.26 -23.78 -26.92
CA THR A 17 4.37 -22.75 -25.91
C THR A 17 2.99 -22.71 -25.28
N PHE A 18 2.78 -23.55 -24.26
CA PHE A 18 1.88 -23.23 -23.19
C PHE A 18 2.45 -21.92 -22.61
N PHE A 19 2.06 -20.80 -23.21
CA PHE A 19 1.81 -19.61 -22.44
C PHE A 19 0.73 -20.03 -21.46
N LEU A 20 1.15 -20.61 -20.33
CA LEU A 20 0.41 -20.43 -19.10
C LEU A 20 0.29 -18.91 -19.00
N LYS A 21 -0.86 -18.39 -19.41
CA LYS A 21 -1.33 -17.11 -18.92
C LYS A 21 -1.32 -17.28 -17.42
N LYS A 22 -0.23 -16.84 -16.77
CA LYS A 22 -0.18 -16.68 -15.33
C LYS A 22 -1.42 -15.86 -15.03
N ALA A 23 -2.38 -16.46 -14.33
CA ALA A 23 -3.59 -15.77 -13.95
C ALA A 23 -3.14 -14.46 -13.31
N HIS A 24 -3.63 -13.33 -13.81
CA HIS A 24 -3.33 -12.04 -13.24
C HIS A 24 -3.67 -12.12 -11.75
N ALA A 25 -2.75 -11.71 -10.89
CA ALA A 25 -2.92 -11.91 -9.46
C ALA A 25 -4.14 -11.10 -9.02
N LYS A 26 -5.19 -11.79 -8.57
CA LYS A 26 -6.45 -11.15 -8.20
C LYS A 26 -6.30 -10.58 -6.79
N LEU A 27 -6.40 -9.26 -6.67
CA LEU A 27 -6.53 -8.59 -5.38
C LEU A 27 -7.75 -9.16 -4.64
N LEU A 28 -7.57 -9.49 -3.37
CA LEU A 28 -8.65 -10.01 -2.53
C LEU A 28 -9.28 -8.91 -1.70
N SER A 29 -10.57 -9.04 -1.41
CA SER A 29 -11.24 -8.25 -0.37
C SER A 29 -10.97 -8.86 1.00
N PHE A 30 -10.56 -8.04 1.97
CA PHE A 30 -10.23 -8.50 3.31
C PHE A 30 -10.39 -7.44 4.38
N GLN A 31 -10.41 -7.90 5.64
CA GLN A 31 -10.24 -7.09 6.83
C GLN A 31 -9.00 -7.57 7.57
N SER A 32 -8.18 -6.64 8.04
CA SER A 32 -6.93 -6.95 8.74
C SER A 32 -6.73 -6.08 9.98
N GLU A 33 -6.12 -6.67 11.00
CA GLU A 33 -5.72 -6.02 12.25
C GLU A 33 -4.21 -6.21 12.43
N TYR A 34 -3.51 -5.13 12.76
CA TYR A 34 -2.08 -5.12 13.05
C TYR A 34 -1.84 -4.60 14.46
N ASN A 35 -0.88 -5.18 15.16
CA ASN A 35 -0.37 -4.60 16.40
C ASN A 35 0.78 -3.65 16.07
N ILE A 36 0.76 -2.46 16.66
CA ILE A 36 1.80 -1.44 16.50
C ILE A 36 2.74 -1.49 17.71
N SER A 37 4.03 -1.39 17.43
CA SER A 37 5.09 -1.28 18.42
C SER A 37 6.17 -0.30 17.96
N LEU A 38 6.96 0.22 18.90
CA LEU A 38 8.15 1.00 18.58
C LEU A 38 9.21 0.09 17.96
N GLY A 39 9.63 0.41 16.73
CA GLY A 39 10.73 -0.25 16.06
C GLY A 39 12.08 0.11 16.67
N LYS A 40 13.10 -0.71 16.35
CA LYS A 40 14.47 -0.38 16.71
C LYS A 40 14.98 0.76 15.81
N THR A 41 15.46 1.83 16.45
CA THR A 41 16.10 2.96 15.76
C THR A 41 17.60 2.89 16.01
N ASP A 42 18.39 2.93 14.93
CA ASP A 42 19.85 2.88 14.99
C ASP A 42 20.48 4.26 15.27
N SER A 43 19.68 5.34 15.23
CA SER A 43 20.15 6.69 15.51
C SER A 43 20.51 6.87 17.00
N PRO A 44 21.71 7.40 17.31
CA PRO A 44 22.11 7.66 18.67
C PRO A 44 21.21 8.70 19.32
N ARG A 45 20.74 8.41 20.54
CA ARG A 45 19.95 9.36 21.35
C ARG A 45 20.82 10.56 21.71
N LEU A 46 20.44 11.74 21.21
CA LEU A 46 21.16 12.98 21.50
C LEU A 46 20.76 13.53 22.87
N PRO A 47 21.71 13.86 23.76
CA PRO A 47 21.41 14.51 25.03
C PRO A 47 20.59 15.79 24.85
N GLY A 48 19.55 15.97 25.68
CA GLY A 48 18.70 17.17 25.67
C GLY A 48 17.61 17.21 24.60
N ARG A 49 17.48 16.18 23.73
CA ARG A 49 16.34 16.04 22.83
C ARG A 49 15.31 15.05 23.37
N THR A 50 14.04 15.44 23.36
CA THR A 50 12.93 14.53 23.62
C THR A 50 12.83 13.53 22.47
N TYR A 51 12.64 12.25 22.79
CA TYR A 51 12.44 11.18 21.81
C TYR A 51 11.28 10.28 22.22
N VAL A 52 10.80 9.45 21.29
CA VAL A 52 9.78 8.43 21.57
C VAL A 52 10.43 7.28 22.32
N ASP A 53 10.06 7.08 23.59
CA ASP A 53 10.57 6.00 24.42
C ASP A 53 9.77 4.71 24.23
N LYS A 54 8.44 4.83 24.07
CA LYS A 54 7.53 3.71 23.80
C LYS A 54 6.46 4.12 22.81
N ALA A 55 6.07 3.19 21.95
CA ALA A 55 4.90 3.30 21.10
C ALA A 55 4.16 1.96 21.11
N SER A 56 2.84 2.02 21.20
CA SER A 56 1.97 0.84 21.17
C SER A 56 0.62 1.21 20.59
N GLY A 57 -0.02 0.30 19.87
CA GLY A 57 -1.28 0.62 19.23
C GLY A 57 -1.83 -0.50 18.36
N TYR A 58 -2.78 -0.14 17.51
CA TYR A 58 -3.30 -1.03 16.49
C TYR A 58 -3.60 -0.26 15.20
N LEU A 59 -3.58 -0.98 14.08
CA LEU A 59 -4.09 -0.52 12.79
C LEU A 59 -5.15 -1.53 12.33
N LEU A 60 -6.33 -1.02 11.98
CA LEU A 60 -7.38 -1.79 11.32
C LEU A 60 -7.45 -1.32 9.87
N ILE A 61 -7.51 -2.27 8.93
CA ILE A 61 -7.71 -1.97 7.51
C ILE A 61 -8.85 -2.84 6.99
N ASP A 62 -9.87 -2.22 6.42
CA ASP A 62 -10.79 -2.90 5.50
C ASP A 62 -10.41 -2.51 4.08
N TRP A 63 -10.24 -3.51 3.22
CA TRP A 63 -9.92 -3.36 1.81
C TRP A 63 -10.93 -4.15 1.01
N ILE A 64 -11.90 -3.46 0.40
CA ILE A 64 -13.11 -4.09 -0.13
C ILE A 64 -13.30 -3.66 -1.58
N ASN A 65 -13.30 -4.62 -2.49
CA ASN A 65 -13.80 -4.43 -3.85
C ASN A 65 -15.32 -4.37 -3.81
N ASN A 66 -15.88 -3.24 -4.21
CA ASN A 66 -17.31 -3.00 -4.30
C ASN A 66 -17.80 -3.35 -5.72
N CYS A 67 -17.93 -4.66 -5.96
CA CYS A 67 -18.47 -5.26 -7.18
C CYS A 67 -17.86 -4.78 -8.49
N GLU A 68 -16.53 -4.70 -8.51
CA GLU A 68 -15.69 -4.39 -9.67
C GLU A 68 -15.91 -2.96 -10.22
N GLU A 69 -16.73 -2.13 -9.58
CA GLU A 69 -16.89 -0.72 -9.91
C GLU A 69 -15.89 0.17 -9.18
N SER A 70 -15.56 -0.20 -7.93
CA SER A 70 -14.71 0.61 -7.04
C SER A 70 -14.03 -0.22 -5.96
N TRP A 71 -12.99 0.37 -5.36
CA TRP A 71 -12.31 -0.13 -4.18
C TRP A 71 -12.49 0.82 -3.02
N VAL A 72 -13.02 0.28 -1.93
CA VAL A 72 -13.20 0.99 -0.66
C VAL A 72 -12.11 0.57 0.30
N THR A 73 -11.34 1.53 0.78
CA THR A 73 -10.36 1.33 1.85
C THR A 73 -10.77 2.13 3.06
N THR A 74 -10.86 1.48 4.22
CA THR A 74 -10.97 2.16 5.50
C THR A 74 -9.76 1.81 6.35
N GLN A 75 -9.22 2.78 7.06
CA GLN A 75 -8.10 2.61 7.97
C GLN A 75 -8.40 3.31 9.29
N ARG A 76 -8.17 2.59 10.38
CA ARG A 76 -8.21 3.16 11.72
C ARG A 76 -6.92 2.82 12.45
N MET A 77 -6.06 3.81 12.62
CA MET A 77 -4.81 3.70 13.36
C MET A 77 -4.95 4.41 14.69
N MET A 78 -4.73 3.70 15.79
CA MET A 78 -4.58 4.29 17.11
C MET A 78 -3.19 3.98 17.63
N THR A 79 -2.42 5.01 17.96
CA THR A 79 -1.08 4.87 18.51
C THR A 79 -0.94 5.69 19.79
N LYS A 80 -0.56 5.01 20.87
CA LYS A 80 -0.13 5.64 22.11
C LYS A 80 1.39 5.77 22.11
N PHE A 81 1.86 7.00 22.19
CA PHE A 81 3.27 7.35 22.36
C PHE A 81 3.54 7.69 23.82
N ILE A 82 4.73 7.35 24.30
CA ILE A 82 5.29 7.83 25.57
C ILE A 82 6.69 8.35 25.23
N ASN A 83 6.95 9.61 25.58
CA ASN A 83 8.26 10.21 25.35
C ASN A 83 9.27 9.90 26.45
N SER A 84 10.51 10.34 26.27
CA SER A 84 11.62 10.17 27.22
C SER A 84 11.38 10.76 28.62
N HIS A 85 10.38 11.63 28.79
CA HIS A 85 9.98 12.22 30.06
C HIS A 85 8.76 11.53 30.68
N GLY A 86 8.28 10.43 30.07
CA GLY A 86 7.10 9.71 30.54
C GLY A 86 5.77 10.35 30.18
N VAL A 87 5.76 11.43 29.40
CA VAL A 87 4.53 12.09 28.93
C VAL A 87 3.94 11.27 27.78
N GLY A 88 2.66 10.93 27.91
CA GLY A 88 1.93 10.14 26.92
C GLY A 88 1.05 10.98 26.01
N THR A 89 0.99 10.62 24.74
CA THR A 89 0.06 11.17 23.74
C THR A 89 -0.64 10.03 23.03
N VAL A 90 -1.94 10.13 22.81
CA VAL A 90 -2.71 9.20 21.98
C VAL A 90 -3.06 9.87 20.67
N SER A 91 -2.64 9.30 19.55
CA SER A 91 -3.00 9.73 18.20
C SER A 91 -3.97 8.72 17.60
N GLU A 92 -5.09 9.22 17.06
CA GLU A 92 -6.07 8.43 16.30
C GLU A 92 -6.19 9.02 14.89
N ILE A 93 -5.91 8.21 13.88
CA ILE A 93 -6.06 8.56 12.47
C ILE A 93 -7.14 7.65 11.89
N ASN A 94 -8.23 8.25 11.43
CA ASN A 94 -9.28 7.58 10.68
C ASN A 94 -9.22 8.07 9.23
N TYR A 95 -9.04 7.14 8.31
CA TYR A 95 -8.94 7.43 6.89
C TYR A 95 -9.89 6.53 6.11
N SER A 96 -10.59 7.09 5.13
CA SER A 96 -11.48 6.35 4.24
C SER A 96 -11.31 6.84 2.81
N LEU A 97 -11.36 5.91 1.88
CA LEU A 97 -11.08 6.10 0.47
C LEU A 97 -12.08 5.26 -0.34
N ASN A 98 -12.64 5.84 -1.39
CA ASN A 98 -13.37 5.13 -2.43
C ASN A 98 -12.79 5.51 -3.80
N GLU A 99 -12.14 4.56 -4.47
CA GLU A 99 -11.48 4.75 -5.76
C GLU A 99 -12.22 3.95 -6.84
N LEU A 100 -12.62 4.58 -7.94
CA LEU A 100 -13.19 3.84 -9.08
C LEU A 100 -12.11 2.99 -9.76
N VAL A 101 -12.47 1.79 -10.21
CA VAL A 101 -11.53 0.87 -10.91
C VAL A 101 -10.96 1.50 -12.20
N ASN A 102 -11.68 2.43 -12.82
CA ASN A 102 -11.21 3.16 -14.00
C ASN A 102 -10.26 4.34 -13.69
N GLU A 103 -9.87 4.52 -12.43
CA GLU A 103 -8.98 5.59 -11.94
C GLU A 103 -9.46 7.03 -12.18
N ASN A 104 -10.67 7.24 -12.67
CA ASN A 104 -11.13 8.58 -13.03
C ASN A 104 -11.63 9.39 -11.84
N LYS A 105 -11.90 8.74 -10.71
CA LYS A 105 -12.46 9.40 -9.54
C LYS A 105 -12.04 8.71 -8.25
N MET A 106 -11.75 9.53 -7.25
CA MET A 106 -11.45 9.14 -5.89
C MET A 106 -12.19 10.06 -4.91
N GLU A 107 -12.83 9.50 -3.90
CA GLU A 107 -13.41 10.24 -2.76
C GLU A 107 -12.68 9.82 -1.50
N PHE A 108 -12.36 10.77 -0.63
CA PHE A 108 -11.55 10.50 0.56
C PHE A 108 -11.96 11.34 1.76
N VAL A 109 -11.70 10.80 2.93
CA VAL A 109 -11.93 11.40 4.23
C VAL A 109 -10.74 11.12 5.13
N LEU A 110 -10.21 12.16 5.77
CA LEU A 110 -9.22 12.04 6.82
C LEU A 110 -9.72 12.73 8.09
N GLU A 111 -9.53 12.08 9.22
CA GLU A 111 -9.74 12.66 10.54
C GLU A 111 -8.55 12.28 11.43
N ILE A 112 -7.91 13.29 12.02
CA ILE A 112 -6.81 13.13 12.96
C ILE A 112 -7.26 13.69 14.31
N LYS A 113 -7.13 12.87 15.35
CA LYS A 113 -7.36 13.25 16.73
C LYS A 113 -6.11 13.03 17.57
N GLU A 114 -5.84 13.95 18.48
CA GLU A 114 -4.83 13.80 19.52
C GLU A 114 -5.49 13.94 20.88
N ASN A 115 -5.30 12.95 21.76
CA ASN A 115 -5.93 12.89 23.08
C ASN A 115 -7.46 13.09 23.04
N ALA A 116 -8.10 12.51 22.02
CA ALA A 116 -9.53 12.63 21.69
C ALA A 116 -9.99 14.02 21.22
N GLU A 117 -9.09 15.00 21.08
CA GLU A 117 -9.38 16.29 20.49
C GLU A 117 -9.14 16.26 18.97
N LEU A 118 -10.05 16.87 18.20
CA LEU A 118 -9.90 16.95 16.75
C LEU A 118 -8.77 17.92 16.39
N VAL A 119 -7.73 17.41 15.73
CA VAL A 119 -6.58 18.20 15.27
C VAL A 119 -6.75 18.61 13.82
N ASP A 120 -7.15 17.66 12.96
CA ASP A 120 -7.36 17.93 11.55
C ASP A 120 -8.50 17.08 11.01
N ARG A 121 -9.20 17.62 10.01
CA ARG A 121 -10.24 16.92 9.28
C ARG A 121 -10.35 17.52 7.90
N HIS A 122 -10.41 16.65 6.90
CA HIS A 122 -10.81 17.06 5.57
C HIS A 122 -11.51 15.96 4.80
N PHE A 123 -12.43 16.40 3.96
CA PHE A 123 -13.15 15.58 2.99
C PHE A 123 -12.86 16.12 1.61
N GLY A 124 -12.66 15.25 0.64
CA GLY A 124 -12.42 15.69 -0.72
C GLY A 124 -12.72 14.66 -1.77
N LYS A 125 -12.64 15.15 -2.99
CA LYS A 125 -12.87 14.41 -4.22
C LYS A 125 -11.79 14.77 -5.22
N ALA A 126 -11.21 13.77 -5.85
CA ALA A 126 -10.28 13.91 -6.95
C ALA A 126 -10.92 13.33 -8.22
N GLU A 127 -10.84 14.06 -9.33
CA GLU A 127 -11.35 13.64 -10.64
C GLU A 127 -10.26 13.79 -11.70
N LYS A 128 -10.00 12.74 -12.48
CA LYS A 128 -9.15 12.83 -13.67
C LYS A 128 -9.98 13.16 -14.90
N LYS A 129 -9.56 14.20 -15.63
CA LYS A 129 -10.03 14.53 -16.97
C LYS A 129 -8.80 14.68 -17.88
N ASP A 130 -8.46 15.91 -18.26
CA ASP A 130 -7.16 16.25 -18.87
C ASP A 130 -6.07 16.50 -17.82
N THR A 131 -6.49 16.80 -16.60
CA THR A 131 -5.67 17.01 -15.40
C THR A 131 -6.34 16.32 -14.22
N LEU A 132 -5.59 16.14 -13.12
CA LEU A 132 -6.16 15.70 -11.85
C LEU A 132 -6.68 16.92 -11.08
N VAL A 133 -8.00 17.00 -10.93
CA VAL A 133 -8.66 18.10 -10.20
C VAL A 133 -9.09 17.61 -8.83
N VAL A 134 -8.58 18.25 -7.77
CA VAL A 134 -8.91 17.93 -6.37
C VAL A 134 -9.73 19.05 -5.76
N LYS A 135 -10.88 18.70 -5.19
CA LYS A 135 -11.80 19.61 -4.51
C LYS A 135 -12.03 19.15 -3.08
N PHE A 136 -11.96 20.09 -2.15
CA PHE A 136 -12.30 19.84 -0.75
C PHE A 136 -13.73 20.30 -0.46
N VAL A 137 -14.47 19.53 0.33
CA VAL A 137 -15.87 19.85 0.64
C VAL A 137 -15.96 21.10 1.53
N GLU A 138 -15.00 21.26 2.44
CA GLU A 138 -15.03 22.31 3.47
C GLU A 138 -14.27 23.58 3.06
N LYS A 139 -13.46 23.49 2.00
CA LYS A 139 -12.66 24.60 1.48
C LYS A 139 -13.14 24.89 0.07
N ASP A 140 -13.49 26.13 -0.22
CA ASP A 140 -13.75 26.59 -1.60
C ASP A 140 -12.41 26.75 -2.35
N LYS A 141 -11.61 25.68 -2.36
CA LYS A 141 -10.31 25.58 -2.98
C LYS A 141 -10.32 24.37 -3.90
N THR A 142 -9.85 24.60 -5.12
CA THR A 142 -9.58 23.56 -6.11
C THR A 142 -8.08 23.54 -6.36
N PHE A 143 -7.50 22.34 -6.41
CA PHE A 143 -6.12 22.12 -6.80
C PHE A 143 -6.11 21.34 -8.11
N GLU A 144 -5.20 21.72 -9.00
CA GLU A 144 -5.01 21.05 -10.27
C GLU A 144 -3.60 20.49 -10.31
N PHE A 145 -3.50 19.22 -10.65
CA PHE A 145 -2.25 18.51 -10.84
C PHE A 145 -2.20 17.84 -12.21
N SER A 146 -1.02 17.38 -12.60
CA SER A 146 -0.83 16.67 -13.86
C SER A 146 -1.55 15.32 -13.88
N GLU A 147 -1.83 14.82 -15.08
CA GLU A 147 -2.54 13.55 -15.30
C GLU A 147 -1.72 12.30 -14.94
N ASP A 148 -0.39 12.40 -14.84
CA ASP A 148 0.51 11.29 -14.49
C ASP A 148 0.41 10.87 -13.01
N ILE A 149 -0.35 11.63 -12.21
CA ILE A 149 -0.63 11.29 -10.83
C ILE A 149 -1.66 10.15 -10.79
N ILE A 150 -1.30 9.09 -10.06
CA ILE A 150 -2.16 7.92 -9.87
C ILE A 150 -2.74 7.88 -8.46
N PHE A 151 -3.75 7.04 -8.29
CA PHE A 151 -4.41 6.80 -7.00
C PHE A 151 -3.89 5.52 -6.33
N PRO A 152 -4.12 5.34 -5.01
CA PRO A 152 -3.50 4.28 -4.23
C PRO A 152 -3.79 2.85 -4.70
N HIS A 153 -5.01 2.56 -5.16
CA HIS A 153 -5.35 1.21 -5.62
C HIS A 153 -4.60 0.87 -6.91
N HIS A 154 -4.62 1.74 -7.92
CA HIS A 154 -3.83 1.50 -9.13
C HIS A 154 -2.32 1.43 -8.85
N PHE A 155 -1.82 2.23 -7.90
CA PHE A 155 -0.43 2.13 -7.46
C PHE A 155 -0.10 0.75 -6.86
N LEU A 156 -0.99 0.18 -6.05
CA LEU A 156 -0.84 -1.17 -5.51
C LEU A 156 -0.83 -2.24 -6.61
N GLU A 157 -1.73 -2.14 -7.59
CA GLU A 157 -1.75 -3.04 -8.75
C GLU A 157 -0.44 -2.96 -9.53
N GLU A 158 0.08 -1.76 -9.76
CA GLU A 158 1.36 -1.58 -10.43
C GLU A 158 2.50 -2.24 -9.64
N ILE A 159 2.57 -2.06 -8.32
CA ILE A 159 3.57 -2.70 -7.46
C ILE A 159 3.53 -4.22 -7.63
N ILE A 160 2.34 -4.83 -7.51
CA ILE A 160 2.15 -6.28 -7.60
C ILE A 160 2.50 -6.80 -8.99
N ASN A 161 2.13 -6.08 -10.05
CA ASN A 161 2.47 -6.41 -11.42
C ASN A 161 3.99 -6.40 -11.68
N ASN A 162 4.75 -5.64 -10.90
CA ASN A 162 6.21 -5.62 -11.00
C ASN A 162 6.92 -6.68 -10.14
N PHE A 163 6.23 -7.45 -9.28
CA PHE A 163 6.85 -8.53 -8.48
C PHE A 163 7.53 -9.61 -9.32
N GLU A 164 7.00 -9.88 -10.50
CA GLU A 164 7.54 -10.86 -11.45
C GLU A 164 8.34 -10.21 -12.58
N SER A 165 8.53 -8.88 -12.51
CA SER A 165 9.29 -8.14 -13.51
C SER A 165 10.78 -8.11 -13.13
N ASN A 166 11.64 -7.85 -14.12
CA ASN A 166 13.07 -7.60 -13.86
C ASN A 166 13.34 -6.18 -13.36
N LYS A 167 12.31 -5.35 -13.11
CA LYS A 167 12.51 -3.99 -12.61
C LYS A 167 12.93 -4.04 -11.14
N LYS A 168 14.00 -3.32 -10.81
CA LYS A 168 14.47 -3.16 -9.43
C LYS A 168 13.85 -1.96 -8.72
N MET A 169 13.28 -1.01 -9.48
CA MET A 169 12.67 0.19 -8.94
C MET A 169 11.58 0.75 -9.86
N ILE A 170 10.56 1.36 -9.28
CA ILE A 170 9.62 2.27 -9.96
C ILE A 170 9.47 3.57 -9.15
N VAL A 171 9.07 4.65 -9.83
CA VAL A 171 8.77 5.95 -9.19
C VAL A 171 7.41 6.41 -9.67
N ARG A 172 6.54 6.82 -8.74
CA ARG A 172 5.20 7.32 -9.07
C ARG A 172 4.83 8.55 -8.26
N ASN A 173 4.07 9.43 -8.90
CA ASN A 173 3.36 10.50 -8.21
C ASN A 173 2.01 9.94 -7.77
N VAL A 174 1.75 9.90 -6.47
CA VAL A 174 0.56 9.27 -5.89
C VAL A 174 -0.19 10.27 -5.04
N TYR A 175 -1.46 10.49 -5.38
CA TYR A 175 -2.36 11.31 -4.58
C TYR A 175 -3.21 10.41 -3.68
N GLU A 176 -2.90 10.44 -2.38
CA GLU A 176 -3.56 9.57 -1.39
C GLU A 176 -4.65 10.31 -0.59
N GLY A 177 -4.91 11.59 -0.84
CA GLY A 177 -5.91 12.37 -0.09
C GLY A 177 -5.57 12.63 1.38
N THR A 178 -4.38 12.25 1.84
CA THR A 178 -3.89 12.49 3.20
C THR A 178 -3.24 13.87 3.34
N ILE A 179 -2.68 14.41 2.26
CA ILE A 179 -2.09 15.76 2.22
C ILE A 179 -2.89 16.62 1.21
N PRO A 180 -3.71 17.56 1.69
CA PRO A 180 -4.69 18.24 0.84
C PRO A 180 -4.14 18.92 -0.41
N GLU A 181 -3.03 19.65 -0.26
CA GLU A 181 -2.54 20.56 -1.30
C GLU A 181 -1.41 19.93 -2.13
N LYS A 182 -1.12 18.63 -1.93
CA LYS A 182 0.07 17.96 -2.45
C LYS A 182 -0.20 16.49 -2.79
N PHE A 183 0.82 15.84 -3.33
CA PHE A 183 0.90 14.41 -3.57
C PHE A 183 2.27 13.92 -3.12
N PHE A 184 2.42 12.61 -3.00
CA PHE A 184 3.72 11.99 -2.74
C PHE A 184 4.40 11.62 -4.04
N ASN A 185 5.70 11.87 -4.12
CA ASN A 185 6.56 11.14 -5.06
C ASN A 185 7.10 9.92 -4.32
N ILE A 186 6.72 8.72 -4.76
CA ILE A 186 7.05 7.47 -4.07
C ILE A 186 8.01 6.67 -4.94
N SER A 187 9.19 6.39 -4.39
CA SER A 187 10.16 5.47 -4.97
C SER A 187 9.97 4.09 -4.36
N VAL A 188 9.64 3.08 -5.16
CA VAL A 188 9.49 1.68 -4.72
C VAL A 188 10.70 0.89 -5.16
N PHE A 189 11.35 0.22 -4.22
CA PHE A 189 12.48 -0.67 -4.44
C PHE A 189 12.04 -2.12 -4.23
N PHE A 190 12.17 -2.92 -5.27
CA PHE A 190 11.86 -4.35 -5.23
C PHE A 190 13.09 -5.12 -4.76
N THR A 191 12.91 -5.93 -3.72
CA THR A 191 13.96 -6.82 -3.22
C THR A 191 13.71 -8.24 -3.71
N ASP A 192 14.76 -9.05 -3.77
CA ASP A 192 14.64 -10.48 -4.05
C ASP A 192 14.25 -11.27 -2.77
N GLU A 193 14.10 -10.58 -1.64
CA GLU A 193 13.72 -11.18 -0.36
C GLU A 193 12.23 -11.53 -0.34
N THR A 194 11.96 -12.76 0.11
CA THR A 194 10.62 -13.31 0.27
C THR A 194 10.51 -13.87 1.68
N VAL A 195 9.41 -13.55 2.35
CA VAL A 195 9.15 -14.00 3.72
C VAL A 195 7.82 -14.76 3.78
N THR A 196 7.74 -15.69 4.71
CA THR A 196 6.51 -16.42 5.04
C THR A 196 6.01 -15.94 6.39
N PHE A 197 4.69 -15.95 6.55
CA PHE A 197 4.00 -15.61 7.78
C PHE A 197 3.43 -16.85 8.49
N ASP A 198 3.03 -16.72 9.76
CA ASP A 198 2.42 -17.83 10.50
C ASP A 198 1.10 -18.26 9.84
N LYS A 199 1.07 -19.50 9.32
CA LYS A 199 -0.10 -20.10 8.65
C LYS A 199 -1.33 -20.17 9.54
N LYS A 200 -1.19 -20.13 10.87
CA LYS A 200 -2.33 -20.14 11.80
C LYS A 200 -3.18 -18.87 11.73
N ILE A 201 -2.58 -17.75 11.29
CA ILE A 201 -3.26 -16.46 11.17
C ILE A 201 -3.88 -16.29 9.78
N LEU A 202 -3.30 -16.93 8.76
CA LEU A 202 -3.75 -16.79 7.38
C LEU A 202 -4.96 -17.70 7.09
N PRO A 203 -6.09 -17.14 6.60
CA PRO A 203 -7.22 -17.95 6.16
C PRO A 203 -6.89 -18.73 4.89
N ASN A 204 -7.68 -19.78 4.62
CA ASN A 204 -7.56 -20.55 3.38
C ASN A 204 -7.74 -19.65 2.16
N GLY A 205 -6.93 -19.89 1.12
CA GLY A 205 -6.93 -19.09 -0.11
C GLY A 205 -5.94 -17.93 -0.13
N VAL A 206 -5.29 -17.62 1.00
CA VAL A 206 -4.20 -16.64 1.06
C VAL A 206 -2.86 -17.29 0.73
N VAL A 207 -2.16 -16.72 -0.26
CA VAL A 207 -0.80 -17.11 -0.64
C VAL A 207 0.17 -16.65 0.44
N ASN A 208 0.83 -17.61 1.10
CA ASN A 208 1.81 -17.36 2.14
C ASN A 208 3.23 -17.15 1.56
N GLU A 209 3.33 -16.19 0.65
CA GLU A 209 4.58 -15.76 0.04
C GLU A 209 4.54 -14.23 -0.08
N PHE A 210 5.25 -13.53 0.80
CA PHE A 210 5.25 -12.08 0.86
C PHE A 210 6.60 -11.55 0.36
N LYS A 211 6.58 -10.75 -0.71
CA LYS A 211 7.75 -10.04 -1.20
C LYS A 211 8.03 -8.85 -0.29
N LYS A 212 9.29 -8.67 0.07
CA LYS A 212 9.71 -7.47 0.79
C LYS A 212 9.96 -6.36 -0.22
N ILE A 213 9.31 -5.23 -0.01
CA ILE A 213 9.52 -4.00 -0.77
C ILE A 213 9.87 -2.87 0.19
N ARG A 214 10.62 -1.88 -0.31
CA ARG A 214 10.88 -0.63 0.39
C ARG A 214 10.34 0.52 -0.41
N MET A 215 9.75 1.49 0.27
CA MET A 215 9.17 2.69 -0.34
C MET A 215 9.76 3.91 0.34
N ALA A 216 10.20 4.89 -0.43
CA ALA A 216 10.65 6.17 0.07
C ALA A 216 9.65 7.24 -0.37
N TYR A 217 9.07 7.97 0.60
CA TYR A 217 8.04 8.97 0.37
C TYR A 217 8.67 10.35 0.35
N TYR A 218 8.54 11.06 -0.76
CA TYR A 218 9.03 12.41 -0.94
C TYR A 218 7.85 13.37 -1.08
N GLN A 219 8.06 14.60 -0.62
CA GLN A 219 7.12 15.69 -0.77
C GLN A 219 7.84 16.92 -1.32
N ASP A 220 7.16 17.69 -2.16
CA ASP A 220 7.70 18.92 -2.77
C ASP A 220 8.99 18.64 -3.57
N LYS A 221 10.00 19.50 -3.42
CA LYS A 221 11.32 19.39 -4.06
C LYS A 221 12.39 18.88 -3.10
N LEU A 222 11.99 18.23 -1.99
CA LEU A 222 12.93 17.68 -1.03
C LEU A 222 13.72 16.53 -1.64
N GLN A 223 15.04 16.52 -1.42
CA GLN A 223 15.92 15.45 -1.89
C GLN A 223 15.97 14.26 -0.92
N THR A 224 15.47 14.43 0.29
CA THR A 224 15.39 13.39 1.33
C THR A 224 13.93 12.97 1.52
N PRO A 225 13.65 11.67 1.69
CA PRO A 225 12.31 11.22 1.99
C PRO A 225 11.84 11.76 3.34
N ILE A 226 10.56 12.08 3.44
CA ILE A 226 9.92 12.51 4.70
C ILE A 226 9.71 11.32 5.65
N PHE A 227 9.57 10.11 5.10
CA PHE A 227 9.65 8.84 5.79
C PHE A 227 9.90 7.72 4.76
N GLU A 228 10.34 6.57 5.24
CA GLU A 228 10.45 5.35 4.45
C GLU A 228 9.52 4.28 5.00
N GLN A 229 9.09 3.35 4.15
CA GLN A 229 8.21 2.27 4.51
C GLN A 229 8.76 0.94 3.99
N THR A 230 8.94 -0.05 4.86
CA THR A 230 9.15 -1.44 4.45
C THR A 230 7.85 -2.21 4.55
N VAL A 231 7.51 -2.99 3.52
CA VAL A 231 6.28 -3.79 3.48
C VAL A 231 6.60 -5.21 3.08
N HIS A 232 5.95 -6.18 3.73
CA HIS A 232 5.90 -7.56 3.26
C HIS A 232 4.55 -7.80 2.59
N LEU A 233 4.52 -7.75 1.26
CA LEU A 233 3.29 -7.73 0.45
C LEU A 233 3.23 -8.98 -0.43
N ASN A 234 2.09 -9.67 -0.45
CA ASN A 234 1.86 -10.77 -1.38
C ASN A 234 1.16 -10.30 -2.65
N ASN A 235 1.05 -11.19 -3.64
CA ASN A 235 0.43 -10.88 -4.93
C ASN A 235 -1.11 -10.71 -4.87
N GLN A 236 -1.73 -10.91 -3.70
CA GLN A 236 -3.16 -10.75 -3.48
C GLN A 236 -3.51 -9.41 -2.83
N GLY A 237 -2.54 -8.51 -2.66
CA GLY A 237 -2.73 -7.20 -2.02
C GLY A 237 -2.65 -7.22 -0.49
N ILE A 238 -2.32 -8.37 0.11
CA ILE A 238 -2.28 -8.52 1.56
C ILE A 238 -0.86 -8.24 2.06
N ALA A 239 -0.75 -7.33 3.03
CA ALA A 239 0.48 -7.09 3.76
C ALA A 239 0.51 -7.90 5.06
N SER A 240 1.63 -8.55 5.36
CA SER A 240 1.84 -9.21 6.66
C SER A 240 2.57 -8.33 7.67
N TYR A 241 3.19 -7.26 7.19
CA TYR A 241 4.06 -6.39 7.98
C TYR A 241 4.20 -5.03 7.32
N PHE A 242 4.23 -3.99 8.15
CA PHE A 242 4.72 -2.66 7.80
C PHE A 242 5.78 -2.21 8.80
N ARG A 243 6.78 -1.49 8.30
CA ARG A 243 7.66 -0.66 9.10
C ARG A 243 7.62 0.74 8.55
N TYR A 244 7.23 1.71 9.36
CA TYR A 244 7.33 3.13 9.03
C TYR A 244 8.57 3.69 9.72
N ASP A 245 9.56 4.10 8.93
CA ASP A 245 10.79 4.73 9.39
C ASP A 245 10.64 6.25 9.23
N TYR A 246 10.23 6.92 10.31
CA TYR A 246 10.25 8.38 10.40
C TYR A 246 11.67 8.86 10.75
N PRO A 247 11.98 10.16 10.55
CA PRO A 247 13.32 10.68 10.83
C PRO A 247 13.83 10.41 12.25
N ASP A 248 12.93 10.42 13.24
CA ASP A 248 13.28 10.34 14.67
C ASP A 248 12.93 8.99 15.33
N TYR A 249 12.09 8.17 14.70
CA TYR A 249 11.63 6.89 15.27
C TYR A 249 11.06 5.97 14.19
N SER A 250 10.93 4.69 14.49
CA SER A 250 10.28 3.73 13.61
C SER A 250 9.07 3.09 14.29
N LEU A 251 8.02 2.78 13.54
CA LEU A 251 6.91 1.95 13.99
C LEU A 251 6.90 0.63 13.24
N GLU A 252 6.74 -0.47 13.96
CA GLU A 252 6.56 -1.80 13.39
C GLU A 252 5.13 -2.27 13.62
N LEU A 253 4.48 -2.65 12.52
CA LEU A 253 3.10 -3.09 12.48
C LEU A 253 3.07 -4.53 12.00
N ASN A 254 2.67 -5.43 12.88
CA ASN A 254 2.67 -6.86 12.61
C ASN A 254 1.23 -7.36 12.47
N LEU A 255 0.94 -8.07 11.38
CA LEU A 255 -0.38 -8.66 11.16
C LEU A 255 -0.76 -9.57 12.34
N LYS A 256 -1.93 -9.35 12.90
CA LYS A 256 -2.47 -10.09 14.03
C LYS A 256 -3.67 -10.93 13.63
N LYS A 257 -4.52 -10.39 12.76
CA LYS A 257 -5.74 -11.05 12.28
C LYS A 257 -5.99 -10.68 10.84
N LEU A 258 -6.48 -11.64 10.05
CA LEU A 258 -6.88 -11.46 8.66
C LEU A 258 -8.15 -12.27 8.41
N ASN A 259 -9.18 -11.63 7.88
CA ASN A 259 -10.39 -12.29 7.41
C ASN A 259 -10.61 -11.93 5.94
N LEU A 260 -10.89 -12.91 5.09
CA LEU A 260 -11.35 -12.64 3.74
C LEU A 260 -12.81 -12.22 3.78
N THR A 261 -13.15 -11.22 2.98
CA THR A 261 -14.52 -10.74 2.85
C THR A 261 -15.09 -11.25 1.53
N PRO A 262 -15.95 -12.26 1.53
CA PRO A 262 -16.61 -12.70 0.30
C PRO A 262 -17.49 -11.55 -0.21
N LEU A 263 -17.46 -11.35 -1.53
CA LEU A 263 -18.33 -10.39 -2.20
C LEU A 263 -19.56 -11.12 -2.72
N ASP A 264 -20.75 -10.67 -2.30
CA ASP A 264 -22.02 -11.11 -2.90
C ASP A 264 -22.43 -10.09 -3.96
N CYS A 265 -21.71 -10.11 -5.08
CA CYS A 265 -22.03 -9.29 -6.24
C CYS A 265 -23.05 -10.05 -7.09
N ARG A 266 -24.25 -9.49 -7.22
CA ARG A 266 -25.36 -10.06 -7.97
C ARG A 266 -25.37 -9.63 -9.43
#